data_AF-A0A7S1JDH9-F1
#
_entry.id   AF-A0A7S1JDH9-F1
#
_cell.length_a   1.000
_cell.length_b   1.000
_cell.length_c   1.000
_cell.angle_alpha   90.00
_cell.angle_beta   90.00
_cell.angle_gamma   90.00
#
_symmetry.space_group_name_H-M   'P 1'
#
loop_
_entity.id
_entity.type
_entity.pdbx_description
1 polymer ?
#
loop_
_entity_poly.entity_id
_entity_poly.type
_entity_poly.pdbx_seq_one_letter_code
_entity_poly.pdbx_strand_id
1 'polypeptide(L)'
;PLYLDVASTIMDTGVSKLVTGGTYGLASKEFVPGQLIAVFDNLNLGPKAKKRFVVGVEDDVTHTSLPFDPDLDTVPEGTRQCMFWGLGGDGTIGANKAAIKNLAIDGKLNAQGYSSYDLHKELGATISHLRFWEVPIKPTTCLFPLSVLQDDCVPVLRRAQL
;
A
#
# COMPACT_ATOMS: atom_id res chain seq x y z
N PRO A 1 -16.18 7.03 13.22
CA PRO A 1 -16.38 6.29 14.49
C PRO A 1 -15.15 6.38 15.42
N LEU A 2 -14.01 5.80 15.03
CA LEU A 2 -12.81 5.73 15.87
C LEU A 2 -12.30 7.09 16.38
N TYR A 3 -12.37 8.14 15.55
CA TYR A 3 -11.99 9.50 15.97
C TYR A 3 -12.78 9.99 17.21
N LEU A 4 -14.08 9.73 17.26
CA LEU A 4 -14.92 10.18 18.37
C LEU A 4 -14.59 9.42 19.64
N ASP A 5 -14.36 8.11 19.54
CA ASP A 5 -14.00 7.25 20.68
C ASP A 5 -12.66 7.67 21.30
N VAL A 6 -11.66 7.99 20.47
CA VAL A 6 -10.35 8.49 20.93
C VAL A 6 -10.49 9.87 21.56
N ALA A 7 -11.25 10.77 20.91
CA ALA A 7 -11.45 12.13 21.42
C ALA A 7 -12.20 12.15 22.75
N SER A 8 -13.26 11.34 22.91
CA SER A 8 -14.00 11.25 24.18
C SER A 8 -13.15 10.68 25.30
N THR A 9 -12.42 9.58 25.03
CA THR A 9 -11.54 8.96 26.02
C THR A 9 -10.45 9.94 26.50
N ILE A 10 -9.85 10.72 25.60
CA ILE A 10 -8.85 11.73 25.99
C ILE A 10 -9.49 12.84 26.82
N MET A 11 -10.68 13.31 26.45
CA MET A 11 -11.41 14.31 27.24
C MET A 11 -11.71 13.82 28.66
N ASP A 12 -12.11 12.56 28.83
CA ASP A 12 -12.41 11.96 30.13
C ASP A 12 -11.19 11.87 31.06
N THR A 13 -9.98 11.73 30.50
CA THR A 13 -8.73 11.73 31.28
C THR A 13 -8.32 13.11 31.80
N GLY A 14 -9.01 14.18 31.40
CA GLY A 14 -8.67 15.56 31.76
C GLY A 14 -7.40 16.10 31.10
N VAL A 15 -6.78 15.33 30.19
CA VAL A 15 -5.59 15.76 29.46
C VAL A 15 -5.99 16.54 28.21
N SER A 16 -5.57 17.80 28.11
CA SER A 16 -5.73 18.57 26.88
C SER A 16 -4.66 18.16 25.85
N LYS A 17 -5.05 17.39 24.85
CA LYS A 17 -4.22 17.07 23.67
C LYS A 17 -4.95 17.47 22.40
N LEU A 18 -4.19 17.89 21.39
CA LEU A 18 -4.72 18.07 20.05
C LEU A 18 -5.05 16.68 19.47
N VAL A 19 -6.31 16.47 19.11
CA VAL A 19 -6.78 15.28 18.41
C VAL A 19 -7.26 15.70 17.03
N THR A 20 -6.70 15.10 15.99
CA THR A 20 -7.16 15.27 14.61
C THR A 20 -7.69 13.95 14.08
N GLY A 21 -8.65 13.99 13.17
CA GLY A 21 -9.21 12.81 12.52
C GLY A 21 -9.22 12.98 11.01
N GLY A 22 -9.02 11.87 10.31
CA GLY A 22 -9.14 11.86 8.86
C GLY A 22 -9.72 10.56 8.33
N THR A 23 -10.15 10.62 7.08
CA THR A 23 -10.69 9.48 6.35
C THR A 23 -9.70 9.06 5.26
N TYR A 24 -9.49 7.77 5.12
CA TYR A 24 -8.60 7.18 4.12
C TYR A 24 -9.19 5.83 3.65
N GLY A 25 -8.74 5.33 2.50
CA GLY A 25 -9.04 3.96 2.07
C GLY A 25 -10.51 3.66 1.72
N LEU A 26 -11.33 4.68 1.47
CA LEU A 26 -12.71 4.46 1.03
C LEU A 26 -12.73 3.73 -0.32
N ALA A 27 -13.57 2.70 -0.44
CA ALA A 27 -13.67 1.87 -1.65
C ALA A 27 -12.32 1.29 -2.13
N SER A 28 -11.49 0.82 -1.18
CA SER A 28 -10.15 0.28 -1.47
C SER A 28 -9.22 1.28 -2.17
N LYS A 29 -9.45 2.58 -1.99
CA LYS A 29 -8.52 3.62 -2.44
C LYS A 29 -7.15 3.38 -1.78
N GLU A 30 -6.10 3.54 -2.57
CA GLU A 30 -4.73 3.29 -2.13
C GLU A 30 -4.33 4.20 -0.97
N PHE A 31 -3.61 3.61 -0.02
CA PHE A 31 -3.00 4.31 1.11
C PHE A 31 -1.49 4.09 1.10
N VAL A 32 -0.77 5.05 0.51
CA VAL A 32 0.68 4.95 0.28
C VAL A 32 1.48 5.57 1.42
N PRO A 33 2.77 5.22 1.58
CA PRO A 33 3.61 5.76 2.66
C PRO A 33 3.70 7.28 2.69
N GLY A 34 3.76 7.94 1.53
CA GLY A 34 3.76 9.42 1.46
C GLY A 34 2.52 10.05 2.09
N GLN A 35 1.37 9.39 1.92
CA GLN A 35 0.11 9.80 2.55
C GLN A 35 0.14 9.65 4.09
N LEU A 36 0.81 8.62 4.61
CA LEU A 36 1.02 8.46 6.04
C LEU A 36 1.90 9.59 6.60
N ILE A 37 2.98 9.94 5.89
CA ILE A 37 3.85 11.07 6.26
C ILE A 37 3.05 12.37 6.28
N ALA A 38 2.20 12.62 5.28
CA ALA A 38 1.34 13.79 5.24
C ALA A 38 0.43 13.93 6.47
N VAL A 39 -0.04 12.82 7.04
CA VAL A 39 -0.82 12.82 8.30
C VAL A 39 0.04 13.30 9.48
N PHE A 40 1.28 12.82 9.58
CA PHE A 40 2.21 13.26 10.61
C PHE A 40 2.64 14.72 10.42
N ASP A 41 2.88 15.15 9.19
CA ASP A 41 3.21 16.54 8.86
C ASP A 41 2.05 17.48 9.21
N ASN A 42 0.81 17.08 8.94
CA ASN A 42 -0.37 17.83 9.37
C ASN A 42 -0.43 17.96 10.91
N LEU A 43 -0.11 16.89 11.65
CA LEU A 43 -0.04 16.94 13.12
C LEU A 43 1.07 17.88 13.61
N ASN A 44 2.20 17.94 12.92
CA ASN A 44 3.34 18.82 13.25
C ASN A 44 3.01 20.31 13.10
N LEU A 45 1.93 20.67 12.39
CA LEU A 45 1.42 22.05 12.32
C LEU A 45 0.79 22.53 13.65
N GLY A 46 0.59 21.62 14.61
CA GLY A 46 0.05 21.94 15.94
C GLY A 46 -1.32 22.62 15.84
N PRO A 47 -1.52 23.82 16.43
CA PRO A 47 -2.82 24.50 16.40
C PRO A 47 -3.37 24.79 14.99
N LYS A 48 -2.52 24.82 13.97
CA LYS A 48 -2.89 25.05 12.57
C LYS A 48 -3.23 23.76 11.81
N ALA A 49 -3.09 22.59 12.44
CA ALA A 49 -3.40 21.31 11.83
C ALA A 49 -4.85 21.26 11.35
N LYS A 50 -5.08 20.68 10.16
CA LYS A 50 -6.44 20.35 9.71
C LYS A 50 -7.00 19.29 10.66
N LYS A 51 -8.12 19.59 11.32
CA LYS A 51 -8.76 18.69 12.31
C LYS A 51 -9.56 17.56 11.67
N ARG A 52 -10.13 17.82 10.49
CA ARG A 52 -10.91 16.87 9.68
C ARG A 52 -10.36 16.91 8.28
N PHE A 53 -9.67 15.85 7.87
CA PHE A 53 -9.01 15.79 6.58
C PHE A 53 -9.34 14.48 5.84
N VAL A 54 -9.08 14.47 4.53
CA VAL A 54 -9.15 13.27 3.71
C VAL A 54 -7.77 13.01 3.12
N VAL A 55 -7.41 11.73 3.00
CA VAL A 55 -6.12 11.32 2.48
C VAL A 55 -6.31 10.46 1.23
N GLY A 56 -5.49 10.70 0.21
CA GLY A 56 -5.50 9.94 -1.05
C GLY A 56 -6.51 10.40 -2.10
N VAL A 57 -7.09 11.59 -1.92
CA VAL A 57 -7.90 12.27 -2.94
C VAL A 57 -7.47 13.73 -3.03
N GLU A 58 -7.59 14.29 -4.23
CA GLU A 58 -7.56 15.74 -4.42
C GLU A 58 -8.99 16.26 -4.21
N ASP A 59 -9.17 17.06 -3.17
CA ASP A 59 -10.46 17.66 -2.82
C ASP A 59 -10.37 19.16 -3.10
N ASP A 60 -10.82 19.55 -4.28
CA ASP A 60 -10.85 20.91 -4.82
C ASP A 60 -12.11 21.69 -4.41
N VAL A 61 -13.09 21.04 -3.77
CA VAL A 61 -14.35 21.67 -3.34
C VAL A 61 -14.30 22.05 -1.86
N THR A 62 -13.95 21.12 -0.97
CA THR A 62 -13.92 21.39 0.49
C THR A 62 -12.52 21.60 1.04
N HIS A 63 -11.48 21.42 0.20
CA HIS A 63 -10.07 21.65 0.53
C HIS A 63 -9.61 20.92 1.80
N THR A 64 -10.19 19.75 2.08
CA THR A 64 -9.86 18.91 3.24
C THR A 64 -8.76 17.89 2.96
N SER A 65 -8.36 17.75 1.69
CA SER A 65 -7.25 16.88 1.29
C SER A 65 -5.91 17.32 1.89
N LEU A 66 -5.05 16.34 2.20
CA LEU A 66 -3.66 16.57 2.59
C LEU A 66 -2.73 16.38 1.39
N PRO A 67 -1.82 17.34 1.11
CA PRO A 67 -0.79 17.14 0.10
C PRO A 67 0.20 16.08 0.57
N PHE A 68 0.70 15.26 -0.35
CA PHE A 68 1.72 14.26 -0.06
C PHE A 68 2.67 14.13 -1.27
N ASP A 69 3.86 13.61 -1.01
CA ASP A 69 4.83 13.26 -2.05
C ASP A 69 4.48 11.89 -2.65
N PRO A 70 4.10 11.81 -3.94
CA PRO A 70 3.77 10.54 -4.59
C PRO A 70 4.99 9.67 -4.89
N ASP A 71 6.19 10.25 -4.97
CA ASP A 71 7.41 9.57 -5.40
C ASP A 71 8.21 9.02 -4.21
N LEU A 72 7.67 9.13 -3.00
CA LEU A 72 8.31 8.61 -1.80
C LEU A 72 8.40 7.08 -1.82
N ASP A 73 9.63 6.58 -1.95
CA ASP A 73 9.94 5.17 -1.76
C ASP A 73 10.35 4.88 -0.30
N THR A 74 9.66 3.92 0.31
CA THR A 74 9.95 3.43 1.68
C THR A 74 10.28 1.94 1.69
N VAL A 75 10.49 1.37 0.51
CA VAL A 75 10.77 -0.04 0.34
C VAL A 75 12.15 -0.34 0.91
N PRO A 76 12.28 -1.34 1.81
CA PRO A 76 13.58 -1.69 2.37
C PRO A 76 14.55 -2.12 1.27
N GLU A 77 15.81 -1.72 1.40
CA GLU A 77 16.88 -2.19 0.51
C GLU A 77 16.93 -3.72 0.47
N GLY A 78 17.20 -4.26 -0.72
CA GLY A 78 17.17 -5.71 -0.95
C GLY A 78 15.77 -6.29 -1.21
N THR A 79 14.70 -5.50 -1.11
CA THR A 79 13.37 -5.91 -1.57
C THR A 79 13.28 -5.78 -3.07
N ARG A 80 12.96 -6.88 -3.76
CA ARG A 80 12.65 -6.89 -5.19
C ARG A 80 11.16 -6.78 -5.40
N GLN A 81 10.77 -6.06 -6.42
CA GLN A 81 9.38 -5.76 -6.67
C GLN A 81 9.08 -5.90 -8.16
N CYS A 82 7.93 -6.48 -8.47
CA CYS A 82 7.59 -6.88 -9.83
C CYS A 82 6.12 -6.61 -10.10
N MET A 83 5.82 -6.13 -11.30
CA MET A 83 4.46 -5.96 -11.81
C MET A 83 4.24 -6.84 -13.03
N PHE A 84 3.16 -7.62 -13.02
CA PHE A 84 2.76 -8.50 -14.12
C PHE A 84 1.39 -8.10 -14.63
N TRP A 85 1.33 -7.92 -15.94
CA TRP A 85 0.08 -7.66 -16.65
C TRP A 85 -0.38 -8.95 -17.33
N GLY A 86 -1.63 -9.31 -17.11
CA GLY A 86 -2.26 -10.46 -17.71
C GLY A 86 -3.69 -10.16 -18.15
N LEU A 87 -4.27 -11.09 -18.90
CA LEU A 87 -5.66 -11.06 -19.33
C LEU A 87 -6.50 -12.08 -18.55
N GLY A 88 -7.75 -11.74 -18.27
CA GLY A 88 -8.69 -12.64 -17.62
C GLY A 88 -8.84 -13.96 -18.38
N GLY A 89 -8.31 -15.03 -17.80
CA GLY A 89 -8.30 -16.39 -18.38
C GLY A 89 -6.94 -16.89 -18.87
N ASP A 90 -5.90 -16.06 -18.85
CA ASP A 90 -4.56 -16.41 -19.37
C ASP A 90 -3.69 -17.25 -18.42
N GLY A 91 -4.08 -17.36 -17.15
CA GLY A 91 -3.33 -18.11 -16.12
C GLY A 91 -2.26 -17.31 -15.38
N THR A 92 -2.02 -16.03 -15.69
CA THR A 92 -0.97 -15.19 -15.10
C THR A 92 -1.07 -15.11 -13.57
N ILE A 93 -2.29 -14.97 -13.04
CA ILE A 93 -2.50 -14.94 -11.58
C ILE A 93 -2.21 -16.30 -10.93
N GLY A 94 -2.56 -17.40 -11.60
CA GLY A 94 -2.29 -18.75 -11.12
C GLY A 94 -0.79 -19.02 -11.04
N ALA A 95 -0.07 -18.65 -12.09
CA ALA A 95 1.38 -18.67 -12.17
C ALA A 95 2.03 -17.88 -11.01
N ASN A 96 1.59 -16.64 -10.79
CA ASN A 96 2.10 -15.80 -9.70
C ASN A 96 1.87 -16.40 -8.30
N LYS A 97 0.68 -16.97 -8.06
CA LYS A 97 0.39 -17.66 -6.78
C LYS A 97 1.28 -18.90 -6.58
N ALA A 98 1.53 -19.66 -7.65
CA ALA A 98 2.41 -20.81 -7.59
C ALA A 98 3.86 -20.40 -7.27
N ALA A 99 4.35 -19.32 -7.89
CA ALA A 99 5.68 -18.80 -7.63
C ALA A 99 5.88 -18.33 -6.18
N ILE A 100 4.92 -17.57 -5.62
CA ILE A 100 4.96 -17.17 -4.19
C ILE A 100 5.05 -18.41 -3.31
N LYS A 101 4.23 -19.44 -3.59
CA LYS A 101 4.20 -20.67 -2.80
C LYS A 101 5.53 -21.43 -2.88
N ASN A 102 6.10 -21.56 -4.07
CA ASN A 102 7.38 -22.24 -4.26
C ASN A 102 8.52 -21.53 -3.53
N LEU A 103 8.55 -20.18 -3.58
CA LEU A 103 9.54 -19.38 -2.88
C LEU A 103 9.39 -19.47 -1.36
N ALA A 104 8.15 -19.49 -0.86
CA ALA A 104 7.88 -19.69 0.56
C ALA A 104 8.33 -21.08 1.06
N ILE A 105 8.26 -22.12 0.22
CA ILE A 105 8.73 -23.48 0.55
C ILE A 105 10.26 -23.57 0.62
N ASP A 106 10.99 -22.90 -0.28
CA ASP A 106 12.47 -22.87 -0.25
C ASP A 106 13.01 -22.16 1.01
N GLY A 107 12.20 -21.33 1.68
CA GLY A 107 12.47 -20.77 3.01
C GLY A 107 13.56 -19.70 3.06
N LYS A 108 14.20 -19.38 1.93
CA LYS A 108 15.26 -18.36 1.83
C LYS A 108 14.72 -16.94 1.61
N LEU A 109 13.54 -16.84 1.00
CA LEU A 109 12.91 -15.58 0.65
C LEU A 109 11.47 -15.56 1.16
N ASN A 110 11.07 -14.41 1.69
CA ASN A 110 9.66 -14.12 1.88
C ASN A 110 9.08 -13.54 0.59
N ALA A 111 7.80 -13.81 0.36
CA ALA A 111 7.08 -13.35 -0.81
C ALA A 111 5.71 -12.78 -0.41
N GLN A 112 5.33 -11.67 -1.02
CA GLN A 112 4.00 -11.07 -0.92
C GLN A 112 3.45 -10.87 -2.32
N GLY A 113 2.16 -11.13 -2.49
CA GLY A 113 1.46 -10.91 -3.75
C GLY A 113 0.10 -10.26 -3.53
N TYR A 114 -0.23 -9.30 -4.40
CA TYR A 114 -1.55 -8.71 -4.51
C TYR A 114 -1.94 -8.63 -5.98
N SER A 115 -3.15 -9.08 -6.31
CA SER A 115 -3.65 -9.06 -7.69
C SER A 115 -4.92 -8.23 -7.75
N SER A 116 -4.92 -7.26 -8.64
CA SER A 116 -6.09 -6.47 -9.03
C SER A 116 -6.77 -7.12 -10.22
N TYR A 117 -8.09 -7.12 -10.20
CA TYR A 117 -8.94 -7.68 -11.23
C TYR A 117 -9.85 -6.59 -11.78
N ASP A 118 -10.06 -6.61 -13.09
CA ASP A 118 -11.15 -5.87 -13.70
C ASP A 118 -12.51 -6.54 -13.38
N LEU A 119 -13.59 -5.78 -13.48
CA LEU A 119 -14.97 -6.22 -13.29
C LEU A 119 -15.42 -7.21 -14.38
N HIS A 120 -14.79 -7.16 -15.55
CA HIS A 120 -15.09 -8.05 -16.66
C HIS A 120 -14.68 -9.49 -16.33
N LYS A 121 -15.63 -10.42 -16.43
CA LYS A 121 -15.45 -11.84 -16.08
C LYS A 121 -14.42 -12.54 -16.98
N GLU A 122 -14.30 -12.12 -18.24
CA GLU A 122 -13.34 -12.65 -19.22
C GLU A 122 -12.69 -11.47 -19.95
N LEU A 123 -11.45 -11.66 -20.42
CA LEU A 123 -10.64 -10.65 -21.14
C LEU A 123 -10.39 -9.32 -20.39
N GLY A 124 -10.82 -9.22 -19.13
CA GLY A 124 -10.49 -8.10 -18.26
C GLY A 124 -8.99 -8.02 -17.97
N ALA A 125 -8.46 -6.82 -17.82
CA ALA A 125 -7.06 -6.65 -17.43
C ALA A 125 -6.85 -7.15 -15.99
N THR A 126 -5.72 -7.82 -15.78
CA THR A 126 -5.29 -8.24 -14.45
C THR A 126 -3.88 -7.71 -14.19
N ILE A 127 -3.67 -7.19 -12.98
CA ILE A 127 -2.39 -6.63 -12.58
C ILE A 127 -1.97 -7.32 -11.30
N SER A 128 -0.83 -8.00 -11.32
CA SER A 128 -0.27 -8.66 -10.13
C SER A 128 0.99 -7.97 -9.68
N HIS A 129 1.02 -7.63 -8.41
CA HIS A 129 2.13 -6.98 -7.73
C HIS A 129 2.77 -7.98 -6.79
N LEU A 130 4.03 -8.28 -7.05
CA LEU A 130 4.82 -9.25 -6.32
C LEU A 130 5.99 -8.54 -5.64
N ARG A 131 6.25 -8.91 -4.40
CA ARG A 131 7.43 -8.45 -3.65
C ARG A 131 8.15 -9.64 -3.05
N PHE A 132 9.47 -9.61 -3.11
CA PHE A 132 10.36 -10.65 -2.60
C PHE A 132 11.46 -10.00 -1.78
N TRP A 133 11.80 -10.59 -0.64
CA TRP A 133 12.87 -10.07 0.22
C TRP A 133 13.49 -11.18 1.07
N GLU A 134 14.71 -10.95 1.56
CA GLU A 134 15.41 -11.86 2.45
C GLU A 134 14.95 -11.70 3.91
N VAL A 135 14.85 -12.82 4.63
CA VAL A 135 14.56 -12.85 6.08
C VAL A 135 15.73 -12.17 6.82
N PRO A 136 15.50 -11.23 7.77
CA PRO A 136 14.32 -11.10 8.63
C PRO A 136 13.45 -9.85 8.41
N ILE A 137 13.67 -9.10 7.33
CA ILE A 137 12.98 -7.82 7.11
C ILE A 137 11.47 -8.09 7.05
N LYS A 138 10.65 -7.33 7.78
CA LYS A 138 9.18 -7.38 7.65
C LYS A 138 8.74 -6.12 6.91
N PRO A 139 8.46 -6.16 5.61
CA PRO A 139 7.83 -5.05 4.94
C PRO A 139 6.39 -4.91 5.46
N THR A 140 6.08 -3.73 5.98
CA THR A 140 4.73 -3.37 6.40
C THR A 140 3.85 -3.17 5.16
N THR A 141 2.55 -3.38 5.35
CA THR A 141 1.43 -3.58 4.39
C THR A 141 1.21 -2.49 3.31
N CYS A 142 2.12 -1.55 3.10
CA CYS A 142 1.98 -0.56 2.03
C CYS A 142 2.60 -1.09 0.73
N LEU A 143 1.76 -1.75 -0.08
CA LEU A 143 2.05 -1.90 -1.51
C LEU A 143 1.96 -0.50 -2.14
N PHE A 144 2.90 -0.17 -3.04
CA PHE A 144 3.02 1.07 -3.85
C PHE A 144 3.76 2.26 -3.20
N PRO A 145 4.54 3.04 -3.98
CA PRO A 145 4.61 3.12 -5.44
C PRO A 145 5.59 2.10 -6.04
N LEU A 146 5.37 1.67 -7.28
CA LEU A 146 6.23 0.68 -7.95
C LEU A 146 6.32 0.99 -9.44
N SER A 147 7.52 1.34 -9.89
CA SER A 147 7.88 1.67 -11.28
C SER A 147 8.62 0.54 -12.00
N VAL A 148 8.80 -0.63 -11.36
CA VAL A 148 9.62 -1.72 -11.89
C VAL A 148 8.81 -2.65 -12.79
N LEU A 149 9.14 -2.63 -14.09
CA LEU A 149 8.58 -3.47 -15.13
C LEU A 149 9.09 -4.92 -15.01
N GLN A 150 8.34 -5.84 -15.60
CA GLN A 150 8.51 -7.30 -15.55
C GLN A 150 9.96 -7.80 -15.84
N ASP A 151 10.75 -7.04 -16.59
CA ASP A 151 12.09 -7.44 -17.05
C ASP A 151 13.13 -7.55 -15.93
N ASP A 152 13.06 -6.71 -14.90
CA ASP A 152 14.03 -6.72 -13.79
C ASP A 152 13.85 -7.91 -12.85
N CYS A 153 12.70 -8.61 -12.95
CA CYS A 153 12.34 -9.73 -12.10
C CYS A 153 12.57 -11.11 -12.71
N VAL A 154 12.95 -11.19 -13.99
CA VAL A 154 13.24 -12.45 -14.70
C VAL A 154 14.18 -13.39 -13.92
N PRO A 155 15.25 -12.93 -13.24
CA PRO A 155 16.12 -13.81 -12.46
C PRO A 155 15.43 -14.48 -11.25
N VAL A 156 14.46 -13.80 -10.63
CA VAL A 156 13.71 -14.33 -9.48
C VAL A 156 12.65 -15.32 -9.96
N LEU A 157 12.00 -15.02 -11.07
CA LEU A 157 11.00 -15.90 -11.69
C LEU A 157 11.62 -17.23 -12.15
N ARG A 158 12.81 -17.20 -12.73
CA ARG A 158 13.56 -18.42 -13.08
C ARG A 158 13.84 -19.30 -11.86
N ARG A 159 14.12 -18.71 -10.69
CA ARG A 159 14.28 -19.47 -9.44
C ARG A 159 12.95 -20.02 -8.93
N ALA A 160 11.85 -19.33 -9.19
CA ALA A 160 10.49 -19.76 -8.84
C ALA A 160 9.88 -20.78 -9.83
N GLN A 161 10.63 -21.17 -10.87
CA GLN A 161 10.20 -22.05 -11.97
C GLN A 161 9.03 -21.50 -12.81
N LEU A 162 9.03 -20.17 -13.01
CA LEU A 162 8.23 -19.49 -14.02
C LEU A 162 9.06 -19.21 -15.28
#